data_AF-A0A356SC16-F1
#
_entry.id   AF-A0A356SC16-F1
#
_cell.length_a   1.000
_cell.length_b   1.000
_cell.length_c   1.000
_cell.angle_alpha   90.00
_cell.angle_beta   90.00
_cell.angle_gamma   90.00
#
_symmetry.space_group_name_H-M   'P 1'
#
loop_
_entity.id
_entity.type
_entity.pdbx_description
1 polymer ?
#
loop_
_entity_poly.entity_id
_entity_poly.type
_entity_poly.pdbx_seq_one_letter_code
_entity_poly.pdbx_strand_id
1 'polypeptide(L)'
;MSASSLAEGQKGVLTTGLLKLFGPLFLVLPGLITFAMFPDLGAANADQAYGQLVNAVLPTALSGFFAAAMLGAILSSYNSALNSTCTLFSLGLYRGMIRQDATDREAVASGKMFGWIIAVFSMGAAPLLMGQE
;
A
#
# COMPACT_ATOMS: atom_id res chain seq x y z
N MET A 1 -8.21 -15.01 1.18
CA MET A 1 -9.68 -14.97 1.03
C MET A 1 -10.26 -15.90 2.08
N SER A 2 -11.02 -15.36 3.03
CA SER A 2 -11.73 -16.15 4.05
C SER A 2 -13.23 -15.97 3.80
N ALA A 3 -13.69 -16.38 2.62
CA ALA A 3 -15.09 -16.27 2.23
C ALA A 3 -15.87 -17.51 2.69
N SER A 4 -17.12 -17.32 3.14
CA SER A 4 -17.95 -18.40 3.66
C SER A 4 -18.34 -19.45 2.61
N SER A 5 -18.24 -19.11 1.31
CA SER A 5 -18.41 -20.06 0.20
C SER A 5 -17.66 -19.60 -1.05
N LEU A 6 -17.45 -20.50 -2.00
CA LEU A 6 -16.87 -20.18 -3.31
C LEU A 6 -17.71 -19.13 -4.05
N ALA A 7 -19.04 -19.26 -4.00
CA ALA A 7 -19.95 -18.31 -4.64
C ALA A 7 -19.83 -16.90 -4.06
N GLU A 8 -19.69 -16.77 -2.74
CA GLU A 8 -19.47 -15.47 -2.09
C GLU A 8 -18.07 -14.91 -2.42
N GLY A 9 -17.06 -15.78 -2.53
CA GLY A 9 -15.74 -15.38 -3.01
C GLY A 9 -15.78 -14.81 -4.44
N GLN A 10 -16.52 -15.46 -5.35
CA GLN A 10 -16.67 -15.00 -6.74
C GLN A 10 -17.42 -13.68 -6.83
N LYS A 11 -18.54 -13.52 -6.08
CA LYS A 11 -19.26 -12.24 -6.00
C LYS A 11 -18.37 -11.12 -5.49
N GLY A 12 -17.55 -11.39 -4.47
CA GLY A 12 -16.59 -10.43 -3.93
C GLY A 12 -15.55 -9.98 -4.96
N VAL A 13 -14.99 -10.92 -5.74
CA VAL A 13 -14.03 -10.61 -6.80
C VAL A 13 -14.67 -9.80 -7.92
N LEU A 14 -15.87 -10.17 -8.38
CA LEU A 14 -16.60 -9.43 -9.41
C LEU A 14 -16.93 -8.01 -8.96
N THR A 15 -17.39 -7.85 -7.72
CA THR A 15 -17.69 -6.52 -7.14
C THR A 15 -16.41 -5.67 -7.03
N THR A 16 -15.30 -6.27 -6.59
CA THR A 16 -14.00 -5.58 -6.53
C THR A 16 -13.51 -5.17 -7.91
N GLY A 17 -13.65 -6.05 -8.90
CA GLY A 17 -13.31 -5.77 -10.30
C GLY A 17 -14.13 -4.61 -10.86
N LEU A 18 -15.44 -4.60 -10.62
CA LEU A 18 -16.33 -3.51 -11.01
C LEU A 18 -15.91 -2.17 -10.38
N LEU A 19 -15.62 -2.15 -9.08
CA LEU A 19 -15.18 -0.93 -8.38
C LEU A 19 -13.83 -0.43 -8.89
N LYS A 20 -12.90 -1.33 -9.24
CA LYS A 20 -11.59 -0.97 -9.79
C LYS A 20 -11.66 -0.25 -11.15
N LEU A 21 -12.73 -0.44 -11.92
CA LEU A 21 -12.91 0.27 -13.20
C LEU A 21 -12.99 1.80 -13.03
N PHE A 22 -13.42 2.27 -11.85
CA PHE A 22 -13.44 3.69 -11.53
C PHE A 22 -12.08 4.23 -11.07
N GLY A 23 -11.12 3.35 -10.75
CA GLY A 23 -9.79 3.73 -10.25
C GLY A 23 -9.08 4.78 -11.12
N PRO A 24 -8.97 4.59 -12.44
CA PRO A 24 -8.34 5.57 -13.33
C PRO A 24 -9.01 6.95 -13.28
N LEU A 25 -10.34 7.04 -13.09
CA LEU A 25 -11.03 8.33 -12.99
C LEU A 25 -10.55 9.11 -11.76
N PHE A 26 -10.44 8.43 -10.61
CA PHE A 26 -10.00 9.05 -9.36
C PHE A 26 -8.49 9.33 -9.29
N LEU A 27 -7.68 8.68 -10.13
CA LEU A 27 -6.23 8.87 -10.16
C LEU A 27 -5.80 9.87 -11.24
N VAL A 28 -6.40 9.82 -12.43
CA VAL A 28 -5.97 10.63 -13.59
C VAL A 28 -6.59 12.03 -13.56
N LEU A 29 -7.88 12.16 -13.21
CA LEU A 29 -8.55 13.46 -13.24
C LEU A 29 -7.91 14.48 -12.29
N PRO A 30 -7.57 14.14 -11.02
CA PRO A 30 -6.86 15.07 -10.15
C PRO A 30 -5.52 15.52 -10.75
N GLY A 31 -4.76 14.61 -11.37
CA GLY A 31 -3.51 14.94 -12.04
C GLY A 31 -3.70 15.96 -13.18
N LEU A 32 -4.70 15.73 -14.04
CA LEU A 32 -5.01 16.63 -15.15
C LEU A 32 -5.48 18.02 -14.68
N ILE A 33 -6.33 18.07 -13.64
CA ILE A 33 -6.78 19.33 -13.07
C ILE A 33 -5.61 20.09 -12.45
N THR A 34 -4.73 19.38 -11.73
CA THR A 34 -3.53 20.00 -11.14
C THR A 34 -2.63 20.57 -12.22
N PHE A 35 -2.39 19.82 -13.30
CA PHE A 35 -1.58 20.29 -14.43
C PHE A 35 -2.14 21.57 -15.06
N ALA A 36 -3.47 21.69 -15.17
CA ALA A 36 -4.12 22.90 -15.69
C ALA A 36 -4.09 24.08 -14.70
N MET A 37 -4.19 23.82 -13.39
CA MET A 37 -4.21 24.85 -12.34
C MET A 37 -2.81 25.35 -11.94
N PHE A 38 -1.81 24.48 -12.02
CA PHE A 38 -0.45 24.72 -11.58
C PHE A 38 0.53 24.36 -12.72
N PRO A 39 0.58 25.16 -13.80
CA PRO A 39 1.41 24.86 -14.97
C PRO A 39 2.92 24.85 -14.67
N ASP A 40 3.34 25.53 -13.60
CA ASP A 40 4.73 25.56 -13.15
C ASP A 40 5.10 24.35 -12.28
N LEU A 41 4.13 23.48 -11.96
CA LEU A 41 4.38 22.21 -11.28
C LEU A 41 5.10 21.27 -12.26
N GLY A 42 6.43 21.42 -12.35
CA GLY A 42 7.27 20.63 -13.24
C GLY A 42 7.13 19.12 -12.98
N ALA A 43 7.51 18.32 -13.97
CA ALA A 43 7.39 16.85 -13.93
C ALA A 43 8.04 16.21 -12.68
N ALA A 44 9.11 16.82 -12.15
CA ALA A 44 9.81 16.39 -10.94
C ALA A 44 8.96 16.47 -9.66
N ASN A 45 7.80 17.16 -9.68
CA ASN A 45 6.88 17.25 -8.54
C ASN A 45 5.53 16.59 -8.83
N ALA A 46 5.44 15.74 -9.86
CA ALA A 46 4.18 15.10 -10.26
C ALA A 46 3.52 14.30 -9.12
N ASP A 47 4.32 13.67 -8.26
CA ASP A 47 3.83 12.93 -7.08
C ASP A 47 3.06 13.79 -6.08
N GLN A 48 3.36 15.09 -6.02
CA GLN A 48 2.71 16.03 -5.11
C GLN A 48 1.39 16.56 -5.67
N ALA A 49 1.10 16.32 -6.95
CA ALA A 49 0.00 16.94 -7.67
C ALA A 49 -1.35 16.75 -6.98
N TYR A 50 -1.67 15.51 -6.59
CA TYR A 50 -2.93 15.20 -5.92
C TYR A 50 -3.03 15.94 -4.58
N GLY A 51 -1.99 15.87 -3.75
CA GLY A 51 -1.95 16.56 -2.46
C GLY A 51 -2.13 18.07 -2.60
N GLN A 52 -1.49 18.68 -3.59
CA GLN A 52 -1.59 20.10 -3.87
C GLN A 52 -3.00 20.52 -4.31
N LEU A 53 -3.64 19.75 -5.20
CA LEU A 53 -5.01 20.03 -5.60
C LEU A 53 -5.99 19.93 -4.43
N VAL A 54 -5.85 18.90 -3.59
CA VAL A 54 -6.67 18.74 -2.40
C VAL A 54 -6.53 19.95 -1.48
N ASN A 55 -5.30 20.42 -1.25
CA ASN A 55 -5.06 21.59 -0.41
C ASN A 55 -5.68 22.87 -0.99
N ALA A 56 -5.67 23.02 -2.32
CA ALA A 56 -6.21 24.17 -3.01
C ALA A 56 -7.75 24.20 -3.06
N VAL A 57 -8.41 23.03 -3.09
CA VAL A 57 -9.86 22.92 -3.31
C VAL A 57 -10.64 22.63 -2.03
N LEU A 58 -10.09 21.82 -1.12
CA LEU A 58 -10.83 21.41 0.08
C LEU A 58 -10.64 22.40 1.24
N PRO A 59 -11.69 22.64 2.05
CA PRO A 59 -11.56 23.32 3.34
C PRO A 59 -10.58 22.60 4.27
N THR A 60 -9.93 23.34 5.16
CA THR A 60 -8.89 22.83 6.08
C THR A 60 -9.29 21.54 6.82
N ALA A 61 -10.53 21.45 7.29
CA ALA A 61 -11.04 20.27 7.98
C ALA A 61 -11.06 19.01 7.09
N LEU A 62 -11.44 19.16 5.82
CA LEU A 62 -11.49 18.05 4.85
C LEU A 62 -10.11 17.71 4.29
N SER A 63 -9.20 18.68 4.19
CA SER A 63 -7.80 18.43 3.83
C SER A 63 -7.08 17.58 4.88
N GLY A 64 -7.32 17.84 6.17
CA GLY A 64 -6.83 17.00 7.27
C GLY A 64 -7.45 15.59 7.25
N PHE A 65 -8.74 15.48 6.98
CA PHE A 65 -9.42 14.18 6.80
C PHE A 65 -8.82 13.39 5.63
N PHE A 66 -8.56 14.03 4.49
CA PHE A 66 -7.94 13.41 3.34
C PHE A 66 -6.54 12.87 3.67
N ALA A 67 -5.70 13.67 4.34
CA ALA A 67 -4.38 13.24 4.77
C ALA A 67 -4.43 12.00 5.67
N ALA A 68 -5.38 11.97 6.62
CA ALA A 68 -5.60 10.81 7.49
C ALA A 68 -6.07 9.58 6.70
N ALA A 69 -7.00 9.75 5.74
CA ALA A 69 -7.48 8.65 4.90
C ALA A 69 -6.38 8.07 4.01
N MET A 70 -5.54 8.92 3.42
CA MET A 70 -4.37 8.50 2.62
C MET A 70 -3.36 7.73 3.46
N LEU A 71 -3.02 8.24 4.64
CA LEU A 71 -2.14 7.55 5.57
C LEU A 71 -2.70 6.17 5.94
N GLY A 72 -4.00 6.09 6.23
CA GLY A 72 -4.70 4.82 6.50
C GLY A 72 -4.63 3.84 5.33
N ALA A 73 -4.83 4.31 4.10
CA ALA A 73 -4.76 3.48 2.90
C ALA A 73 -3.34 2.95 2.64
N ILE A 74 -2.32 3.80 2.83
CA ILE A 74 -0.91 3.42 2.71
C ILE A 74 -0.55 2.36 3.76
N LEU A 75 -0.90 2.61 5.03
CA LEU A 75 -0.64 1.67 6.13
C LEU A 75 -1.37 0.33 5.93
N SER A 76 -2.60 0.35 5.43
CA SER A 76 -3.36 -0.88 5.14
C SER A 76 -2.67 -1.73 4.07
N SER A 77 -2.18 -1.08 3.01
CA SER A 77 -1.48 -1.75 1.90
C SER A 77 -0.12 -2.28 2.35
N TYR A 78 0.63 -1.47 3.10
CA TYR A 78 1.92 -1.84 3.68
C TYR A 78 1.80 -3.04 4.63
N ASN A 79 0.85 -3.01 5.56
CA ASN A 79 0.62 -4.10 6.51
C ASN A 79 0.25 -5.41 5.80
N SER A 80 -0.56 -5.33 4.74
CA SER A 80 -0.94 -6.50 3.94
C SER A 80 0.26 -7.11 3.21
N ALA A 81 1.11 -6.27 2.61
CA ALA A 81 2.33 -6.70 1.96
C ALA A 81 3.31 -7.33 2.96
N LEU A 82 3.57 -6.65 4.07
CA LEU A 82 4.47 -7.13 5.13
C LEU A 82 4.01 -8.49 5.69
N ASN A 83 2.72 -8.63 6.01
CA ASN A 83 2.17 -9.88 6.53
C ASN A 83 2.31 -11.04 5.52
N SER A 84 2.05 -10.77 4.23
CA SER A 84 2.19 -11.77 3.17
C SER A 84 3.64 -12.21 3.01
N THR A 85 4.59 -11.27 3.02
CA THR A 85 6.02 -11.59 2.92
C THR A 85 6.53 -12.34 4.16
N CYS A 86 6.09 -11.95 5.37
CA CYS A 86 6.41 -12.70 6.60
C CYS A 86 5.91 -14.14 6.54
N THR A 87 4.69 -14.36 6.02
CA THR A 87 4.10 -15.70 5.88
C THR A 87 4.86 -16.53 4.85
N LEU A 88 5.17 -15.94 3.69
CA LEU A 88 5.99 -16.57 2.65
C LEU A 88 7.37 -16.96 3.20
N PHE A 89 8.00 -16.08 3.98
CA PHE A 89 9.28 -16.38 4.62
C PHE A 89 9.14 -17.49 5.66
N SER A 90 8.20 -17.41 6.60
CA SER A 90 8.09 -18.37 7.71
C SER A 90 7.72 -19.78 7.23
N LEU A 91 6.75 -19.89 6.33
CA LEU A 91 6.23 -21.18 5.90
C LEU A 91 6.98 -21.69 4.66
N GLY A 92 7.21 -20.82 3.68
CA GLY A 92 7.84 -21.20 2.41
C GLY A 92 9.35 -21.40 2.55
N LEU A 93 10.06 -20.45 3.17
CA LEU A 93 11.52 -20.51 3.26
C LEU A 93 12.00 -21.18 4.56
N TYR A 94 11.55 -20.69 5.71
CA TYR A 94 12.04 -21.14 7.00
C TYR A 94 11.62 -22.59 7.27
N ARG A 95 10.33 -22.89 7.28
CA ARG A 95 9.85 -24.26 7.44
C ARG A 95 10.04 -25.12 6.19
N GLY A 96 10.05 -24.53 4.99
CA GLY A 96 10.22 -25.31 3.75
C GLY A 96 11.66 -25.75 3.47
N MET A 97 12.66 -24.95 3.85
CA MET A 97 14.05 -25.18 3.46
C MET A 97 15.07 -25.10 4.60
N ILE A 98 14.89 -24.17 5.55
CA ILE A 98 15.89 -23.91 6.60
C ILE A 98 15.75 -24.88 7.77
N ARG A 99 14.53 -25.09 8.27
CA ARG A 99 14.22 -25.90 9.45
C ARG A 99 12.85 -26.58 9.30
N GLN A 100 12.87 -27.76 8.69
CA GLN A 100 11.67 -28.49 8.28
C GLN A 100 10.82 -29.02 9.43
N ASP A 101 11.46 -29.29 10.57
CA ASP A 101 10.85 -29.74 11.82
C ASP A 101 10.41 -28.59 12.73
N ALA A 102 10.46 -27.33 12.25
CA ALA A 102 10.09 -26.18 13.05
C ALA A 102 8.64 -26.26 13.55
N THR A 103 8.47 -25.99 14.84
CA THR A 103 7.15 -25.85 15.47
C THR A 103 6.44 -24.58 14.98
N ASP A 104 5.12 -24.52 15.12
CA ASP A 104 4.35 -23.33 14.72
C ASP A 104 4.81 -22.07 15.44
N ARG A 105 5.25 -22.18 16.71
CA ARG A 105 5.83 -21.07 17.46
C ARG A 105 7.14 -20.57 16.84
N GLU A 106 8.02 -21.47 16.42
CA GLU A 106 9.29 -21.11 15.79
C GLU A 106 9.08 -20.49 14.41
N ALA A 107 8.12 -20.99 13.63
CA ALA A 107 7.76 -20.41 12.33
C ALA A 107 7.17 -18.99 12.50
N VAL A 108 6.25 -18.79 13.45
CA VAL A 108 5.69 -17.45 13.73
C VAL A 108 6.78 -16.49 14.21
N ALA A 109 7.69 -16.95 15.08
CA ALA A 109 8.80 -16.15 15.58
C ALA A 109 9.77 -15.74 14.46
N SER A 110 10.11 -16.65 13.54
CA SER A 110 10.99 -16.36 12.41
C SER A 110 10.35 -15.36 11.44
N GLY A 111 9.05 -15.51 11.14
CA GLY A 111 8.29 -14.54 10.34
C GLY A 111 8.25 -13.15 10.97
N LYS A 112 8.03 -13.04 12.29
CA LYS A 112 8.06 -11.76 13.02
C LYS A 112 9.43 -11.10 12.99
N MET A 113 10.49 -11.87 13.21
CA MET A 113 11.87 -11.37 13.15
C MET A 113 12.19 -10.83 11.76
N PHE A 114 11.84 -11.59 10.72
CA PHE A 114 12.03 -11.19 9.34
C PHE A 114 11.25 -9.92 8.99
N GLY A 115 10.00 -9.81 9.46
CA GLY A 115 9.20 -8.60 9.29
C GLY A 115 9.85 -7.36 9.90
N TRP A 116 10.42 -7.49 11.11
CA TRP A 116 11.18 -6.39 11.74
C TRP A 116 12.40 -5.99 10.92
N ILE A 117 13.16 -6.96 10.40
CA ILE A 117 14.34 -6.70 9.57
C ILE A 117 13.95 -5.93 8.30
N ILE A 118 12.91 -6.39 7.59
CA ILE A 118 12.41 -5.69 6.40
C ILE A 118 11.93 -4.30 6.76
N ALA A 119 11.17 -4.12 7.84
CA ALA A 119 10.66 -2.81 8.23
C ALA A 119 11.79 -1.80 8.46
N VAL A 120 12.82 -2.18 9.24
CA VAL A 120 13.98 -1.31 9.49
C VAL A 120 14.75 -1.03 8.21
N PHE A 121 14.95 -2.05 7.36
CA PHE A 121 15.62 -1.89 6.07
C PHE A 121 14.85 -0.93 5.15
N SER A 122 13.53 -1.08 5.04
CA SER A 122 12.67 -0.20 4.24
C SER A 122 12.70 1.24 4.75
N MET A 123 12.69 1.46 6.07
CA MET A 123 12.82 2.81 6.64
C MET A 123 14.17 3.44 6.31
N GLY A 124 15.25 2.66 6.30
CA GLY A 124 16.57 3.13 5.89
C GLY A 124 16.71 3.38 4.38
N ALA A 125 16.03 2.58 3.55
CA ALA A 125 16.06 2.71 2.09
C ALA A 125 15.15 3.81 1.55
N ALA A 126 14.06 4.16 2.26
CA ALA A 126 13.08 5.15 1.80
C ALA A 126 13.69 6.52 1.40
N PRO A 127 14.63 7.11 2.14
CA PRO A 127 15.27 8.37 1.73
C PRO A 127 16.09 8.27 0.44
N LEU A 128 16.61 7.09 0.08
CA LEU A 128 17.37 6.88 -1.15
C LEU A 128 16.48 6.92 -2.39
N LEU A 129 15.20 6.59 -2.25
CA LEU A 129 14.22 6.60 -3.34
C LEU A 129 13.67 8.01 -3.61
N MET A 130 13.64 8.88 -2.59
CA MET A 130 13.17 10.27 -2.74
C MET A 130 14.05 11.14 -3.67
N GLY A 131 15.25 10.68 -4.04
CA GLY A 131 16.18 11.42 -4.90
C GLY A 131 16.38 10.85 -6.31
N GLN A 132 15.57 9.87 -6.74
CA GLN A 132 15.72 9.20 -8.05
C GLN A 132 14.69 9.61 -9.12
N GLU A 133 13.97 10.72 -8.94
CA GLU A 133 12.99 11.22 -9.92
C GLU A 133 13.27 12.67 -10.36
#